data_AF-A0A0K8RR28-F1
#
_entry.id   AF-A0A0K8RR28-F1
#
_cell.length_a   1.000
_cell.length_b   1.000
_cell.length_c   1.000
_cell.angle_alpha   90.00
_cell.angle_beta   90.00
_cell.angle_gamma   90.00
#
_symmetry.space_group_name_H-M   'P 1'
#
loop_
_entity.id
_entity.type
_entity.pdbx_description
1 polymer ?
#
loop_
_entity_poly.entity_id
_entity_poly.type
_entity_poly.pdbx_seq_one_letter_code
_entity_poly.pdbx_strand_id
1 'polypeptide(L)'
;MSESEEDRDYVAPKREVQTPSDMARWTKTEAYHEYVGFVLAMNERVKGKKLTDDFPISEVTSGLLRLLETLDAWVEETPPVSQPQRFGNSAFRTWLQKVHKEAEELLREALPEDCRPAVVELFPYLQDSFGNMARIDYGTGHEMSFAMFLTRIV
;
A
#
# COMPACT_ATOMS: atom_id res chain seq x y z
N MET A 1 -6.38 -26.75 -5.80
CA MET A 1 -5.00 -27.12 -6.20
C MET A 1 -4.12 -26.06 -5.58
N SER A 2 -3.46 -26.40 -4.48
CA SER A 2 -2.53 -25.52 -3.78
C SER A 2 -1.25 -25.44 -4.62
N GLU A 3 -1.01 -24.31 -5.26
CA GLU A 3 0.36 -23.98 -5.66
C GLU A 3 1.19 -23.91 -4.38
N SER A 4 2.20 -24.78 -4.30
CA SER A 4 3.24 -24.71 -3.28
C SER A 4 3.89 -23.33 -3.33
N GLU A 5 3.98 -22.65 -2.19
CA GLU A 5 4.55 -21.31 -2.03
C GLU A 5 6.05 -21.21 -2.38
N GLU A 6 6.70 -22.34 -2.71
CA GLU A 6 8.15 -22.46 -2.89
C GLU A 6 8.72 -21.98 -4.23
N ASP A 7 7.92 -21.51 -5.20
CA ASP A 7 8.42 -21.08 -6.53
C ASP A 7 7.75 -19.81 -7.09
N ARG A 8 7.45 -18.83 -6.24
CA ARG A 8 7.00 -17.50 -6.70
C ARG A 8 8.20 -16.58 -6.94
N ASP A 9 8.48 -16.29 -8.21
CA ASP A 9 9.45 -15.27 -8.60
C ASP A 9 8.80 -13.88 -8.45
N TYR A 10 9.09 -13.21 -7.33
CA TYR A 10 8.58 -11.87 -7.05
C TYR A 10 9.34 -10.85 -7.91
N VAL A 11 8.58 -10.01 -8.62
CA VAL A 11 9.13 -8.99 -9.51
C VAL A 11 8.52 -7.64 -9.25
N ALA A 12 9.31 -6.57 -9.46
CA ALA A 12 8.80 -5.22 -9.34
C ALA A 12 7.67 -4.95 -10.36
N PRO A 13 6.48 -4.47 -9.92
CA PRO A 13 5.39 -4.15 -10.81
C PRO A 13 5.76 -3.06 -11.82
N LYS A 14 5.17 -3.15 -13.01
CA LYS A 14 5.36 -2.17 -14.09
C LYS A 14 4.03 -1.65 -14.60
N ARG A 15 4.05 -0.44 -15.15
CA ARG A 15 2.83 0.22 -15.64
C ARG A 15 2.33 -0.41 -16.94
N GLU A 16 1.23 -1.16 -16.83
CA GLU A 16 0.58 -1.86 -17.95
C GLU A 16 -0.67 -1.17 -18.52
N VAL A 17 -1.21 -0.18 -17.80
CA VAL A 17 -2.35 0.62 -18.26
C VAL A 17 -1.85 2.03 -18.61
N GLN A 18 -1.72 2.29 -19.90
CA GLN A 18 -1.17 3.55 -20.43
C GLN A 18 -2.18 4.29 -21.29
N THR A 19 -3.08 3.55 -21.93
CA THR A 19 -4.10 4.06 -22.84
C THR A 19 -5.50 3.63 -22.40
N PRO A 20 -6.57 4.34 -22.83
CA PRO A 20 -7.93 3.92 -22.55
C PRO A 20 -8.26 2.50 -23.06
N SER A 21 -7.64 2.03 -24.14
CA SER A 21 -7.82 0.67 -24.65
C SER A 21 -7.26 -0.41 -23.71
N ASP A 22 -6.20 -0.09 -22.95
CA ASP A 22 -5.63 -1.05 -21.99
C ASP A 22 -6.59 -1.35 -20.84
N MET A 23 -7.56 -0.47 -20.56
CA MET A 23 -8.58 -0.70 -19.54
C MET A 23 -9.45 -1.92 -19.85
N ALA A 24 -9.75 -2.17 -21.12
CA ALA A 24 -10.53 -3.34 -21.52
C ALA A 24 -9.77 -4.66 -21.31
N ARG A 25 -8.44 -4.60 -21.33
CA ARG A 25 -7.55 -5.71 -20.97
C ARG A 25 -7.47 -5.84 -19.45
N TRP A 26 -7.28 -4.73 -18.74
CA TRP A 26 -7.20 -4.67 -17.28
C TRP A 26 -8.37 -5.37 -16.60
N THR A 27 -9.62 -5.10 -17.00
CA THR A 27 -10.80 -5.72 -16.36
C THR A 27 -10.92 -7.24 -16.57
N LYS A 28 -10.01 -7.84 -17.34
CA LYS A 28 -9.97 -9.29 -17.61
C LYS A 28 -8.74 -9.94 -16.99
N THR A 29 -7.84 -9.18 -16.37
CA THR A 29 -6.63 -9.72 -15.75
C THR A 29 -6.96 -10.42 -14.43
N GLU A 30 -6.06 -11.29 -14.01
CA GLU A 30 -6.10 -11.89 -12.68
C GLU A 30 -6.05 -10.85 -11.57
N ALA A 31 -5.11 -9.89 -11.65
CA ALA A 31 -4.98 -8.82 -10.67
C ALA A 31 -6.26 -7.99 -10.46
N TYR A 32 -7.06 -7.77 -11.51
CA TYR A 32 -8.36 -7.10 -11.37
C TYR A 32 -9.35 -7.96 -10.56
N HIS A 33 -9.43 -9.26 -10.86
CA HIS A 33 -10.32 -10.16 -10.14
C HIS A 33 -9.89 -10.38 -8.70
N GLU A 34 -8.57 -10.49 -8.44
CA GLU A 34 -8.01 -10.56 -7.08
C GLU A 34 -8.38 -9.33 -6.27
N TYR A 35 -8.17 -8.12 -6.83
CA TYR A 35 -8.51 -6.87 -6.16
C TYR A 35 -9.99 -6.74 -5.83
N VAL A 36 -10.86 -6.99 -6.81
CA VAL A 36 -12.32 -6.94 -6.58
C VAL A 36 -12.74 -8.01 -5.57
N GLY A 37 -12.18 -9.22 -5.68
CA GLY A 37 -12.40 -10.31 -4.74
C GLY A 37 -12.00 -9.94 -3.31
N PHE A 38 -10.83 -9.33 -3.13
CA PHE A 38 -10.35 -8.83 -1.85
C PHE A 38 -11.29 -7.79 -1.24
N VAL A 39 -11.69 -6.77 -2.01
CA VAL A 39 -12.60 -5.72 -1.53
C VAL A 39 -13.94 -6.32 -1.10
N LEU A 40 -14.49 -7.25 -1.87
CA LEU A 40 -15.75 -7.93 -1.53
C LEU A 40 -15.59 -8.83 -0.29
N ALA A 41 -14.49 -9.55 -0.16
CA ALA A 41 -14.20 -10.39 0.99
C ALA A 41 -14.06 -9.55 2.27
N MET A 42 -13.33 -8.43 2.22
CA MET A 42 -13.20 -7.50 3.34
C MET A 42 -14.54 -6.89 3.72
N ASN A 43 -15.35 -6.49 2.73
CA ASN A 43 -16.69 -5.98 2.97
C ASN A 43 -17.56 -6.99 3.73
N GLU A 44 -17.56 -8.26 3.31
CA GLU A 44 -18.31 -9.32 3.98
C GLU A 44 -17.80 -9.56 5.41
N ARG A 45 -16.47 -9.58 5.59
CA ARG A 45 -15.83 -9.84 6.89
C ARG A 45 -16.17 -8.81 7.96
N VAL A 46 -16.46 -7.55 7.59
CA VAL A 46 -16.76 -6.48 8.55
C VAL A 46 -18.26 -6.27 8.79
N LYS A 47 -19.16 -6.97 8.07
CA LYS A 47 -20.60 -6.81 8.25
C LYS A 47 -21.05 -7.13 9.68
N GLY A 48 -21.80 -6.21 10.27
CA GLY A 48 -22.37 -6.35 11.61
C GLY A 48 -21.36 -6.23 12.76
N LYS A 49 -20.10 -5.87 12.48
CA LYS A 49 -19.04 -5.70 13.47
C LYS A 49 -18.74 -4.24 13.72
N LYS A 50 -18.35 -3.91 14.94
CA LYS A 50 -17.89 -2.57 15.33
C LYS A 50 -16.38 -2.52 15.30
N LEU A 51 -15.84 -1.30 15.16
CA LEU A 51 -14.40 -1.06 15.29
C LEU A 51 -13.86 -1.40 16.68
N THR A 52 -14.73 -1.43 17.69
CA THR A 52 -14.39 -1.75 19.09
C THR A 52 -14.52 -3.23 19.42
N ASP A 53 -14.93 -4.07 18.47
CA ASP A 53 -15.00 -5.52 18.70
C ASP A 53 -13.57 -6.09 18.74
N ASP A 54 -13.40 -7.22 19.41
CA ASP A 54 -12.10 -7.90 19.46
C ASP A 54 -11.85 -8.67 18.15
N PHE A 55 -10.66 -8.48 17.59
CA PHE A 55 -10.21 -9.18 16.40
C PHE A 55 -8.86 -9.84 16.64
N PRO A 56 -8.62 -11.05 16.08
CA PRO A 56 -7.29 -11.61 16.08
C PRO A 56 -6.35 -10.71 15.27
N ILE A 57 -5.22 -10.34 15.86
CA ILE A 57 -4.18 -9.56 15.20
C ILE A 57 -3.03 -10.53 14.90
N SER A 58 -2.73 -10.72 13.61
CA SER A 58 -1.58 -11.54 13.20
C SER A 58 -0.26 -10.82 13.43
N GLU A 59 0.85 -11.54 13.35
CA GLU A 59 2.19 -10.96 13.38
C GLU A 59 2.39 -9.95 12.25
N VAL A 60 1.94 -10.31 11.04
CA VAL A 60 1.96 -9.44 9.85
C VAL A 60 1.15 -8.16 10.10
N THR A 61 -0.10 -8.26 10.59
CA THR A 61 -0.91 -7.08 10.89
C THR A 61 -0.24 -6.20 11.94
N SER A 62 0.33 -6.80 12.99
CA SER A 62 1.08 -6.06 14.00
C SER A 62 2.31 -5.35 13.43
N GLY A 63 3.03 -5.99 12.51
CA GLY A 63 4.15 -5.40 11.78
C GLY A 63 3.74 -4.21 10.92
N LEU A 64 2.67 -4.36 10.14
CA LEU A 64 2.12 -3.29 9.31
C LEU A 64 1.63 -2.10 10.15
N LEU A 65 1.02 -2.35 11.31
CA LEU A 65 0.62 -1.28 12.23
C LEU A 65 1.83 -0.49 12.73
N ARG A 66 2.91 -1.16 13.16
CA ARG A 66 4.17 -0.48 13.58
C ARG A 66 4.80 0.34 12.44
N LEU A 67 4.74 -0.19 11.21
CA LEU A 67 5.18 0.55 10.03
C LEU A 67 4.36 1.83 9.88
N LEU A 68 3.03 1.75 9.93
CA LEU A 68 2.14 2.91 9.80
C LEU A 68 2.34 3.93 10.92
N GLU A 69 2.53 3.47 12.16
CA GLU A 69 2.87 4.33 13.31
C GLU A 69 4.20 5.09 13.08
N THR A 70 5.18 4.45 12.45
CA THR A 70 6.46 5.08 12.10
C THR A 70 6.28 6.14 11.01
N LEU A 71 5.47 5.86 9.98
CA LEU A 71 5.15 6.83 8.93
C LEU A 71 4.41 8.05 9.50
N ASP A 72 3.50 7.83 10.45
CA ASP A 72 2.76 8.87 11.18
C ASP A 72 3.70 9.73 12.05
N ALA A 73 4.62 9.11 12.79
CA ALA A 73 5.63 9.84 13.55
C ALA A 73 6.49 10.75 12.65
N TRP A 74 6.79 10.32 11.43
CA TRP A 74 7.52 11.17 10.47
C TRP A 74 6.72 12.39 10.00
N VAL A 75 5.38 12.35 10.06
CA VAL A 75 4.54 13.52 9.78
C VAL A 75 4.79 14.58 10.86
N GLU A 76 4.82 14.17 12.13
CA GLU A 76 5.11 15.06 13.26
C GLU A 76 6.53 15.64 13.19
N GLU A 77 7.51 14.85 12.73
CA GLU A 77 8.87 15.30 12.47
C GLU A 77 9.01 16.23 11.25
N THR A 78 7.98 16.31 10.40
CA THR A 78 7.98 17.09 9.15
C THR A 78 6.88 18.16 9.18
N PRO A 79 6.97 19.16 10.07
CA PRO A 79 5.91 20.13 10.26
C PRO A 79 5.68 20.97 8.98
N PRO A 80 4.44 21.43 8.75
CA PRO A 80 4.13 22.30 7.62
C PRO A 80 5.00 23.55 7.60
N VAL A 81 5.52 23.91 6.43
CA VAL A 81 6.31 25.13 6.26
C VAL A 81 5.42 26.31 5.91
N SER A 82 5.80 27.50 6.38
CA SER A 82 5.15 28.74 5.95
C SER A 82 5.40 28.95 4.46
N GLN A 83 4.33 29.01 3.68
CA GLN A 83 4.39 29.22 2.24
C GLN A 83 3.29 30.19 1.77
N PRO A 84 3.57 31.02 0.76
CA PRO A 84 2.57 31.93 0.20
C PRO A 84 1.49 31.20 -0.60
N GLN A 85 1.73 29.95 -0.99
CA GLN A 85 0.83 29.16 -1.82
C GLN A 85 -0.25 28.46 -0.98
N ARG A 86 -1.51 28.63 -1.39
CA ARG A 86 -2.70 28.07 -0.73
C ARG A 86 -2.95 26.57 -1.01
N PHE A 87 -2.31 26.02 -2.03
CA PHE A 87 -2.40 24.60 -2.37
C PHE A 87 -1.33 23.81 -1.60
N GLY A 88 -1.32 22.48 -1.71
CA GLY A 88 -0.55 21.54 -0.87
C GLY A 88 0.79 22.04 -0.30
N ASN A 89 1.05 21.71 0.96
CA ASN A 89 2.24 22.17 1.67
C ASN A 89 3.51 21.43 1.17
N SER A 90 4.59 22.16 0.91
CA SER A 90 5.83 21.54 0.41
C SER A 90 6.49 20.58 1.40
N ALA A 91 6.18 20.67 2.71
CA ALA A 91 6.59 19.70 3.73
C ALA A 91 6.15 18.26 3.38
N PHE A 92 5.03 18.09 2.67
CA PHE A 92 4.59 16.79 2.16
C PHE A 92 5.66 16.12 1.28
N ARG A 93 6.41 16.90 0.49
CA ARG A 93 7.47 16.35 -0.36
C ARG A 93 8.62 15.83 0.49
N THR A 94 8.99 16.57 1.53
CA THR A 94 10.02 16.14 2.48
C THR A 94 9.60 14.85 3.18
N TRP A 95 8.36 14.77 3.64
CA TRP A 95 7.82 13.57 4.28
C TRP A 95 7.81 12.39 3.30
N LEU A 96 7.23 12.55 2.10
CA LEU A 96 7.12 11.46 1.13
C LEU A 96 8.49 11.01 0.58
N GLN A 97 9.48 11.90 0.49
CA GLN A 97 10.87 11.53 0.18
C GLN A 97 11.48 10.64 1.26
N LYS A 98 11.20 10.92 2.54
CA LYS A 98 11.63 10.07 3.65
C LYS A 98 10.96 8.69 3.57
N VAL A 99 9.64 8.66 3.31
CA VAL A 99 8.88 7.42 3.07
C VAL A 99 9.52 6.58 1.96
N HIS A 100 9.78 7.17 0.80
CA HIS A 100 10.37 6.47 -0.35
C HIS A 100 11.78 5.94 -0.09
N LYS A 101 12.52 6.55 0.86
CA LYS A 101 13.89 6.15 1.19
C LYS A 101 13.96 5.07 2.26
N GLU A 102 13.06 5.10 3.23
CA GLU A 102 13.20 4.34 4.49
C GLU A 102 12.12 3.25 4.66
N ALA A 103 10.97 3.36 3.98
CA ALA A 103 9.85 2.44 4.21
C ALA A 103 10.06 1.03 3.64
N GLU A 104 11.02 0.81 2.74
CA GLU A 104 11.33 -0.54 2.22
C GLU A 104 11.89 -1.44 3.32
N GLU A 105 12.82 -0.93 4.14
CA GLU A 105 13.37 -1.67 5.27
C GLU A 105 12.30 -1.88 6.35
N LEU A 106 11.48 -0.87 6.65
CA LEU A 106 10.34 -1.02 7.57
C LEU A 106 9.39 -2.12 7.11
N LEU A 107 9.14 -2.22 5.79
CA LEU A 107 8.31 -3.29 5.23
C LEU A 107 8.97 -4.66 5.37
N ARG A 108 10.29 -4.76 5.15
CA ARG A 108 11.05 -6.00 5.34
C ARG A 108 11.05 -6.48 6.80
N GLU A 109 11.05 -5.55 7.76
CA GLU A 109 10.94 -5.83 9.19
C GLU A 109 9.50 -6.15 9.63
N ALA A 110 8.49 -5.60 8.95
CA ALA A 110 7.09 -5.87 9.22
C ALA A 110 6.64 -7.27 8.76
N LEU A 111 7.39 -7.89 7.84
CA LEU A 111 7.07 -9.18 7.26
C LEU A 111 7.88 -10.34 7.88
N PRO A 112 7.28 -11.53 8.01
CA PRO A 112 7.99 -12.78 8.28
C PRO A 112 9.12 -13.03 7.28
N GLU A 113 10.16 -13.77 7.71
CA GLU A 113 11.38 -13.97 6.93
C GLU A 113 11.14 -14.65 5.57
N ASP A 114 10.21 -15.60 5.54
CA ASP A 114 9.70 -16.31 4.36
C ASP A 114 8.95 -15.40 3.38
N CYS A 115 8.37 -14.30 3.85
CA CYS A 115 7.68 -13.31 3.01
C CYS A 115 8.60 -12.19 2.48
N ARG A 116 9.84 -12.07 2.98
CA ARG A 116 10.77 -10.99 2.57
C ARG A 116 11.08 -10.94 1.07
N PRO A 117 11.15 -12.05 0.31
CA PRO A 117 11.30 -11.98 -1.14
C PRO A 117 10.20 -11.18 -1.84
N ALA A 118 8.99 -11.12 -1.26
CA ALA A 118 7.87 -10.37 -1.82
C ALA A 118 8.03 -8.84 -1.74
N VAL A 119 8.97 -8.33 -0.93
CA VAL A 119 9.18 -6.88 -0.75
C VAL A 119 9.40 -6.16 -2.07
N VAL A 120 10.09 -6.79 -3.04
CA VAL A 120 10.33 -6.21 -4.37
C VAL A 120 9.05 -5.93 -5.14
N GLU A 121 8.01 -6.76 -4.94
CA GLU A 121 6.70 -6.58 -5.56
C GLU A 121 5.82 -5.64 -4.73
N LEU A 122 5.86 -5.76 -3.40
CA LEU A 122 4.97 -5.05 -2.47
C LEU A 122 5.34 -3.58 -2.28
N PHE A 123 6.64 -3.27 -2.20
CA PHE A 123 7.10 -1.93 -1.85
C PHE A 123 6.60 -0.85 -2.82
N PRO A 124 6.59 -1.05 -4.16
CA PRO A 124 6.04 -0.04 -5.08
C PRO A 124 4.56 0.29 -4.84
N TYR A 125 3.73 -0.67 -4.41
CA TYR A 125 2.34 -0.41 -4.06
C TYR A 125 2.24 0.44 -2.79
N LEU A 126 3.02 0.12 -1.75
CA LEU A 126 3.10 0.90 -0.52
C LEU A 126 3.58 2.33 -0.81
N GLN A 127 4.62 2.46 -1.64
CA GLN A 127 5.22 3.73 -2.02
C GLN A 127 4.20 4.68 -2.71
N ASP A 128 3.35 4.12 -3.58
CA ASP A 128 2.32 4.86 -4.30
C ASP A 128 1.01 5.03 -3.50
N SER A 129 0.94 4.53 -2.26
CA SER A 129 -0.28 4.58 -1.42
C SER A 129 -0.56 5.94 -0.79
N PHE A 130 0.42 6.84 -0.73
CA PHE A 130 0.36 8.04 0.11
C PHE A 130 0.29 9.38 -0.65
N GLY A 131 -0.02 9.34 -1.95
CA GLY A 131 -0.20 10.54 -2.77
C GLY A 131 0.95 10.79 -3.76
N ASN A 132 0.84 11.88 -4.52
CA ASN A 132 1.83 12.24 -5.53
C ASN A 132 2.72 13.41 -5.08
N MET A 133 4.03 13.18 -4.99
CA MET A 133 5.01 14.20 -4.57
C MET A 133 4.97 15.49 -5.39
N ALA A 134 4.84 15.37 -6.72
CA ALA A 134 4.90 16.52 -7.62
C ALA A 134 3.63 17.37 -7.54
N ARG A 135 2.46 16.72 -7.56
CA ARG A 135 1.15 17.39 -7.54
C ARG A 135 0.69 17.77 -6.12
N ILE A 136 1.25 17.13 -5.08
CA ILE A 136 0.82 17.23 -3.68
C ILE A 136 -0.70 17.00 -3.59
N ASP A 137 -1.12 15.86 -4.13
CA ASP A 137 -2.50 15.42 -4.15
C ASP A 137 -2.65 13.97 -3.70
N TYR A 138 -3.88 13.64 -3.34
CA TYR A 138 -4.33 12.31 -2.96
C TYR A 138 -5.66 12.03 -3.63
N GLY A 139 -5.94 10.78 -3.96
CA GLY A 139 -7.15 10.36 -4.63
C GLY A 139 -7.28 8.84 -4.67
N THR A 140 -8.39 8.36 -5.23
CA THR A 140 -8.78 6.94 -5.18
C THR A 140 -7.77 5.98 -5.80
N GLY A 141 -6.90 6.44 -6.69
CA GLY A 141 -5.78 5.64 -7.20
C GLY A 141 -4.77 5.27 -6.12
N HIS A 142 -4.49 6.18 -5.18
CA HIS A 142 -3.59 5.95 -4.05
C HIS A 142 -4.23 5.01 -3.02
N GLU A 143 -5.54 5.18 -2.75
CA GLU A 143 -6.32 4.25 -1.93
C GLU A 143 -6.31 2.83 -2.53
N MET A 144 -6.49 2.72 -3.85
CA MET A 144 -6.42 1.46 -4.59
C MET A 144 -5.03 0.83 -4.50
N SER A 145 -3.94 1.61 -4.59
CA SER A 145 -2.58 1.10 -4.38
C SER A 145 -2.40 0.48 -2.99
N PHE A 146 -2.96 1.09 -1.95
CA PHE A 146 -2.89 0.54 -0.59
C PHE A 146 -3.71 -0.76 -0.46
N ALA A 147 -4.89 -0.81 -1.06
CA ALA A 147 -5.69 -2.03 -1.08
C ALA A 147 -5.02 -3.16 -1.89
N MET A 148 -4.35 -2.84 -3.00
CA MET A 148 -3.54 -3.80 -3.77
C MET A 148 -2.35 -4.32 -2.97
N PHE A 149 -1.67 -3.43 -2.23
CA PHE A 149 -0.61 -3.80 -1.28
C PHE A 149 -1.13 -4.82 -0.25
N LEU A 150 -2.29 -4.57 0.36
CA LEU A 150 -2.88 -5.51 1.33
C LEU A 150 -3.31 -6.84 0.68
N THR A 151 -3.89 -6.80 -0.53
CA THR A 151 -4.32 -8.00 -1.28
C THR A 151 -3.18 -8.99 -1.48
N ARG A 152 -1.93 -8.53 -1.56
CA ARG A 152 -0.75 -9.37 -1.80
C ARG A 152 -0.01 -9.79 -0.54
N ILE A 153 -0.45 -9.36 0.64
CA ILE A 153 0.16 -9.66 1.94
C ILE A 153 -0.74 -10.52 2.84
N VAL A 154 -2.06 -10.32 2.77
CA VAL A 154 -3.05 -10.84 3.72
C VAL A 154 -4.03 -11.79 3.04
#